data_AF-A0A7Z9XH67-F1
#
_entry.id   AF-A0A7Z9XH67-F1
#
_cell.length_a   1.000
_cell.length_b   1.000
_cell.length_c   1.000
_cell.angle_alpha   90.00
_cell.angle_beta   90.00
_cell.angle_gamma   90.00
#
_symmetry.space_group_name_H-M   'P 1'
#
loop_
_entity.id
_entity.type
_entity.pdbx_description
1 polymer ?
#
loop_
_entity_poly.entity_id
_entity_poly.type
_entity_poly.pdbx_seq_one_letter_code
_entity_poly.pdbx_strand_id
1 'polypeptide(L)'
;MQDIVSVSTKHRAVDGKRNVPGEYPTIQAAVDAADSGDDIIVQKGTYQENIVIDKGINLIGKGWPTIDGGSKAGDINTIMIPYLGDRAGKVEGFIITGGGKGPMGHGINSWDSSPVIVNNKIYGNHHNAVGLHGRERLTGKAKIYNNHIYDNMIGIGNGRGSKAHIYNNHIYDNRVVGVGSRGLASPRIEGNYIYGNRIGIGAREVASPRVEGNHIYDNVCGITISPMATVKRFAGEDIIIKNNLIFDNHQCGISVTYFNLSKVIITNNTIDSNNHRYAKEDRGGGLALGWPYPATFTAVVENNIITNNKIGGMVNHTGTELFPGPGATVINKNNNVWSNENDYVGCNVGHNGFSKDPLFVSVGTERNGDYYLSQRASQQASNSPCVDAGSDAATKLGLGDRTSRTDKAGDTGIVDLGYHYPKSPAP
;
A
#
# COMPACT_ATOMS: atom_id res chain seq x y z
N MET A 1 4.03 -46.48 -44.96
CA MET A 1 3.36 -45.36 -44.27
C MET A 1 2.43 -45.96 -43.24
N GLN A 2 2.85 -45.95 -41.97
CA GLN A 2 1.99 -46.31 -40.84
C GLN A 2 1.33 -45.02 -40.36
N ASP A 3 0.01 -44.95 -40.48
CA ASP A 3 -0.78 -43.87 -39.90
C ASP A 3 -0.74 -43.99 -38.38
N ILE A 4 0.11 -43.17 -37.76
CA ILE A 4 0.11 -42.98 -36.31
C ILE A 4 -1.13 -42.16 -35.98
N VAL A 5 -2.17 -42.84 -35.51
CA VAL A 5 -3.31 -42.20 -34.85
C VAL A 5 -2.80 -41.63 -33.52
N SER A 6 -2.60 -40.32 -33.47
CA SER A 6 -2.36 -39.60 -32.23
C SER A 6 -3.68 -39.53 -31.45
N VAL A 7 -3.88 -40.50 -30.55
CA VAL A 7 -4.96 -40.38 -29.56
C VAL A 7 -4.54 -39.30 -28.57
N SER A 8 -5.12 -38.11 -28.72
CA SER A 8 -5.09 -37.09 -27.67
C SER A 8 -5.79 -37.65 -26.44
N THR A 9 -5.01 -38.12 -25.46
CA THR A 9 -5.50 -38.50 -24.13
C THR A 9 -5.81 -37.29 -23.25
N LYS A 10 -5.93 -36.08 -23.83
CA LYS A 10 -6.56 -34.96 -23.13
C LYS A 10 -7.99 -35.36 -22.81
N HIS A 11 -8.21 -35.92 -21.62
CA HIS A 11 -9.49 -35.82 -20.94
C HIS A 11 -9.80 -34.33 -20.85
N ARG A 12 -10.55 -33.82 -21.83
CA ARG A 12 -11.15 -32.50 -21.72
C ARG A 12 -12.25 -32.69 -20.68
N ALA A 13 -12.06 -32.14 -19.49
CA ALA A 13 -13.18 -31.97 -18.59
C ALA A 13 -14.23 -31.16 -19.35
N VAL A 14 -15.45 -31.69 -19.40
CA VAL A 14 -16.55 -31.14 -20.21
C VAL A 14 -16.97 -29.75 -19.71
N ASP A 15 -16.49 -29.34 -18.53
CA ASP A 15 -16.86 -28.10 -17.85
C ASP A 15 -15.73 -27.07 -17.69
N GLY A 16 -14.56 -27.28 -18.31
CA GLY A 16 -13.42 -26.35 -18.21
C GLY A 16 -12.75 -26.34 -16.82
N LYS A 17 -12.98 -27.36 -15.98
CA LYS A 17 -12.34 -27.49 -14.67
C LYS A 17 -11.26 -28.57 -14.67
N ARG A 18 -10.21 -28.37 -13.86
CA ARG A 18 -9.14 -29.34 -13.62
C ARG A 18 -8.99 -29.56 -12.13
N ASN A 19 -9.21 -30.79 -11.66
CA ASN A 19 -9.22 -31.07 -10.22
C ASN A 19 -7.88 -31.61 -9.72
N VAL A 20 -7.33 -30.99 -8.68
CA VAL A 20 -6.08 -31.43 -8.03
C VAL A 20 -6.39 -31.80 -6.57
N PRO A 21 -5.98 -32.99 -6.07
CA PRO A 21 -5.17 -33.99 -6.76
C PRO A 21 -6.00 -35.04 -7.54
N GLY A 22 -7.33 -34.89 -7.60
CA GLY A 22 -8.25 -35.95 -8.04
C GLY A 22 -8.07 -36.41 -9.48
N GLU A 23 -7.93 -35.47 -10.42
CA GLU A 23 -7.69 -35.76 -11.85
C GLU A 23 -6.20 -35.64 -12.20
N TYR A 24 -5.52 -34.68 -11.58
CA TYR A 24 -4.11 -34.40 -11.80
C TYR A 24 -3.36 -34.51 -10.47
N PRO A 25 -2.26 -35.28 -10.40
CA PRO A 25 -1.55 -35.50 -9.14
C PRO A 25 -0.84 -34.24 -8.63
N THR A 26 -0.55 -33.27 -9.50
CA THR A 26 0.16 -32.03 -9.18
C THR A 26 -0.56 -30.82 -9.77
N ILE A 27 -0.31 -29.64 -9.20
CA ILE A 27 -0.90 -28.39 -9.70
C ILE A 27 -0.34 -28.07 -11.10
N GLN A 28 0.97 -28.22 -11.31
CA GLN A 28 1.56 -27.92 -12.62
C GLN A 28 1.00 -28.82 -13.72
N ALA A 29 0.77 -30.12 -13.45
CA ALA A 29 0.18 -31.02 -14.45
C ALA A 29 -1.23 -30.58 -14.88
N ALA A 30 -2.02 -30.04 -13.95
CA ALA A 30 -3.34 -29.48 -14.26
C ALA A 30 -3.22 -28.20 -15.12
N VAL A 31 -2.27 -27.31 -14.79
CA VAL A 31 -1.98 -26.09 -15.59
C VAL A 31 -1.51 -26.45 -17.00
N ASP A 32 -0.63 -27.45 -17.13
CA ASP A 32 -0.10 -27.90 -18.42
C ASP A 32 -1.21 -28.47 -19.31
N ALA A 33 -2.15 -29.21 -18.73
CA ALA A 33 -3.28 -29.80 -19.45
C ALA A 33 -4.41 -28.80 -19.77
N ALA A 34 -4.49 -27.70 -19.04
CA ALA A 34 -5.55 -26.70 -19.17
C ALA A 34 -5.50 -25.91 -20.47
N ASP A 35 -6.68 -25.54 -20.97
CA ASP A 35 -6.88 -24.55 -22.01
C ASP A 35 -7.05 -23.15 -21.35
N SER A 36 -6.86 -22.06 -22.11
CA SER A 36 -7.13 -20.72 -21.57
C SER A 36 -8.61 -20.55 -21.23
N GLY A 37 -8.90 -20.01 -20.05
CA GLY A 37 -10.24 -19.87 -19.48
C GLY A 37 -10.59 -20.96 -18.48
N ASP A 38 -9.80 -22.05 -18.39
CA ASP A 38 -10.07 -23.14 -17.45
C ASP A 38 -9.87 -22.70 -15.97
N ASP A 39 -10.58 -23.37 -15.08
CA ASP A 39 -10.42 -23.28 -13.63
C ASP A 39 -9.63 -24.49 -13.11
N ILE A 40 -8.51 -24.25 -12.43
CA ILE A 40 -7.75 -25.25 -11.70
C ILE A 40 -8.23 -25.25 -10.24
N ILE A 41 -8.98 -26.28 -9.85
CA ILE A 41 -9.53 -26.44 -8.51
C ILE A 41 -8.57 -27.29 -7.66
N VAL A 42 -7.90 -26.66 -6.71
CA VAL A 42 -6.93 -27.31 -5.83
C VAL A 42 -7.57 -27.54 -4.46
N GLN A 43 -7.71 -28.80 -4.08
CA GLN A 43 -8.23 -29.18 -2.76
C GLN A 43 -7.16 -29.00 -1.69
N LYS A 44 -7.58 -28.90 -0.42
CA LYS A 44 -6.70 -28.79 0.73
C LYS A 44 -5.60 -29.86 0.70
N GLY A 45 -4.35 -29.43 0.84
CA GLY A 45 -3.16 -30.26 0.83
C GLY A 45 -1.91 -29.37 0.86
N THR A 46 -0.73 -29.99 0.93
CA THR A 46 0.55 -29.30 0.76
C THR A 46 1.18 -29.77 -0.54
N TYR A 47 1.46 -28.82 -1.42
CA TYR A 47 2.01 -29.02 -2.74
C TYR A 47 3.40 -28.40 -2.78
N GLN A 48 4.43 -29.24 -2.79
CA GLN A 48 5.82 -28.82 -2.92
C GLN A 48 6.15 -28.64 -4.39
N GLU A 49 5.82 -27.46 -4.94
CA GLU A 49 5.89 -27.18 -6.36
C GLU A 49 6.26 -25.71 -6.61
N ASN A 50 6.90 -25.45 -7.76
CA ASN A 50 7.02 -24.12 -8.34
C ASN A 50 6.10 -24.07 -9.57
N ILE A 51 5.11 -23.18 -9.56
CA ILE A 51 4.06 -23.15 -10.57
C ILE A 51 4.32 -22.06 -11.60
N VAL A 52 4.24 -22.39 -12.87
CA VAL A 52 4.26 -21.43 -13.99
C VAL A 52 2.88 -21.37 -14.62
N ILE A 53 2.23 -20.22 -14.49
CA ILE A 53 0.91 -19.93 -15.08
C ILE A 53 1.14 -19.14 -16.38
N ASP A 54 1.35 -19.85 -17.47
CA ASP A 54 1.62 -19.31 -18.82
C ASP A 54 0.38 -19.22 -19.72
N LYS A 55 -0.80 -19.49 -19.15
CA LYS A 55 -2.12 -19.40 -19.78
C LYS A 55 -3.08 -18.62 -18.90
N GLY A 56 -4.11 -18.04 -19.51
CA GLY A 56 -5.15 -17.31 -18.78
C GLY A 56 -6.11 -18.24 -18.06
N ILE A 57 -5.68 -18.83 -16.94
CA ILE A 57 -6.48 -19.74 -16.10
C ILE A 57 -6.78 -19.11 -14.74
N ASN A 58 -7.78 -19.65 -14.04
CA ASN A 58 -7.98 -19.34 -12.62
C ASN A 58 -7.44 -20.47 -11.76
N LEU A 59 -6.53 -20.17 -10.86
CA LEU A 59 -6.05 -21.07 -9.83
C LEU A 59 -6.85 -20.82 -8.54
N ILE A 60 -7.64 -21.82 -8.11
CA ILE A 60 -8.63 -21.68 -7.03
C ILE A 60 -8.40 -22.76 -5.97
N GLY A 61 -8.07 -22.32 -4.76
CA GLY A 61 -7.88 -23.17 -3.58
C GLY A 61 -9.16 -23.39 -2.81
N LYS A 62 -9.43 -24.64 -2.42
CA LYS A 62 -10.55 -25.03 -1.54
C LYS A 62 -10.01 -25.58 -0.23
N GLY A 63 -10.30 -24.86 0.86
CA GLY A 63 -9.83 -25.24 2.20
C GLY A 63 -8.37 -24.88 2.49
N TRP A 64 -7.86 -23.81 1.87
CA TRP A 64 -6.48 -23.29 2.05
C TRP A 64 -5.37 -24.29 1.73
N PRO A 65 -5.30 -24.86 0.51
CA PRO A 65 -4.11 -25.57 0.07
C PRO A 65 -2.86 -24.71 0.18
N THR A 66 -1.76 -25.34 0.59
CA THR A 66 -0.44 -24.72 0.68
C THR A 66 0.36 -25.04 -0.57
N ILE A 67 0.81 -24.01 -1.28
CA ILE A 67 1.87 -24.12 -2.29
C ILE A 67 3.18 -23.69 -1.62
N ASP A 68 4.10 -24.64 -1.50
CA ASP A 68 5.42 -24.43 -0.91
C ASP A 68 6.48 -24.54 -2.01
N GLY A 69 7.10 -23.41 -2.36
CA GLY A 69 8.14 -23.33 -3.39
C GLY A 69 9.47 -23.98 -3.00
N GLY A 70 9.62 -24.47 -1.75
CA GLY A 70 10.73 -25.30 -1.29
C GLY A 70 12.12 -24.63 -1.25
N SER A 71 12.23 -23.36 -1.64
CA SER A 71 13.53 -22.78 -2.04
C SER A 71 14.04 -21.70 -1.10
N LYS A 72 14.06 -21.97 0.22
CA LYS A 72 14.53 -20.98 1.22
C LYS A 72 15.96 -20.45 0.97
N ALA A 73 16.78 -21.19 0.21
CA ALA A 73 18.14 -20.80 -0.15
C ALA A 73 18.35 -20.49 -1.64
N GLY A 74 17.37 -20.76 -2.52
CA GLY A 74 17.52 -20.59 -3.96
C GLY A 74 16.95 -19.27 -4.49
N ASP A 75 16.87 -19.16 -5.81
CA ASP A 75 16.36 -18.01 -6.54
C ASP A 75 15.21 -18.44 -7.48
N ILE A 76 14.13 -18.94 -6.89
CA ILE A 76 12.95 -19.42 -7.61
C ILE A 76 11.67 -18.99 -6.91
N ASN A 77 10.67 -18.66 -7.72
CA ASN A 77 9.39 -18.15 -7.25
C ASN A 77 8.49 -19.34 -6.91
N THR A 78 7.58 -19.19 -5.96
CA THR A 78 6.55 -20.22 -5.72
C THR A 78 5.54 -20.24 -6.87
N ILE A 79 5.10 -19.07 -7.35
CA ILE A 79 4.25 -18.92 -8.53
C ILE A 79 4.85 -17.87 -9.46
N MET A 80 4.93 -18.18 -10.76
CA MET A 80 5.32 -17.27 -11.83
C MET A 80 4.18 -17.08 -12.84
N ILE A 81 3.87 -15.82 -13.15
CA ILE A 81 2.84 -15.42 -14.14
C ILE A 81 3.50 -14.55 -15.22
N PRO A 82 3.96 -15.13 -16.34
CA PRO A 82 4.73 -14.40 -17.35
C PRO A 82 3.87 -13.96 -18.55
N TYR A 83 3.94 -12.67 -18.87
CA TYR A 83 3.57 -12.06 -20.17
C TYR A 83 2.14 -12.36 -20.68
N LEU A 84 1.18 -12.49 -19.78
CA LEU A 84 -0.22 -12.72 -20.13
C LEU A 84 -1.00 -11.44 -20.43
N GLY A 85 -0.47 -10.27 -20.05
CA GLY A 85 -1.21 -9.00 -20.12
C GLY A 85 -2.54 -9.12 -19.38
N ASP A 86 -3.61 -8.65 -20.02
CA ASP A 86 -4.98 -8.67 -19.48
C ASP A 86 -5.63 -10.06 -19.45
N ARG A 87 -4.98 -11.08 -20.01
CA ARG A 87 -5.48 -12.47 -20.00
C ARG A 87 -5.12 -13.21 -18.71
N ALA A 88 -4.26 -12.64 -17.87
CA ALA A 88 -3.92 -13.25 -16.59
C ALA A 88 -5.19 -13.43 -15.75
N GLY A 89 -5.45 -14.67 -15.33
CA GLY A 89 -6.61 -14.97 -14.51
C GLY A 89 -6.34 -14.69 -13.03
N LYS A 90 -6.92 -15.53 -12.18
CA LYS A 90 -6.94 -15.35 -10.73
C LYS A 90 -6.07 -16.35 -9.98
N VAL A 91 -5.48 -15.92 -8.86
CA VAL A 91 -4.95 -16.80 -7.81
C VAL A 91 -5.74 -16.52 -6.53
N GLU A 92 -6.50 -17.51 -6.06
CA GLU A 92 -7.43 -17.35 -4.94
C GLU A 92 -7.42 -18.51 -3.93
N GLY A 93 -7.44 -18.19 -2.63
CA GLY A 93 -7.74 -19.17 -1.59
C GLY A 93 -6.57 -20.07 -1.18
N PHE A 94 -5.33 -19.61 -1.39
CA PHE A 94 -4.12 -20.36 -1.09
C PHE A 94 -3.37 -19.85 0.14
N ILE A 95 -2.62 -20.77 0.75
CA ILE A 95 -1.41 -20.43 1.50
C ILE A 95 -0.24 -20.51 0.51
N ILE A 96 0.57 -19.45 0.40
CA ILE A 96 1.70 -19.38 -0.54
C ILE A 96 2.97 -19.05 0.23
N THR A 97 3.94 -19.97 0.17
CA THR A 97 5.20 -19.87 0.92
C THR A 97 6.37 -20.49 0.16
N GLY A 98 7.57 -20.45 0.74
CA GLY A 98 8.74 -21.15 0.19
C GLY A 98 9.49 -20.44 -0.93
N GLY A 99 9.12 -19.19 -1.26
CA GLY A 99 9.86 -18.36 -2.21
C GLY A 99 11.28 -18.04 -1.73
N GLY A 100 12.23 -18.06 -2.68
CA GLY A 100 13.66 -17.92 -2.39
C GLY A 100 14.18 -16.52 -2.09
N LYS A 101 15.52 -16.38 -2.04
CA LYS A 101 16.21 -15.16 -1.57
C LYS A 101 16.59 -14.18 -2.67
N GLY A 102 16.73 -14.65 -3.92
CA GLY A 102 17.18 -13.81 -5.02
C GLY A 102 16.07 -12.99 -5.69
N PRO A 103 16.39 -12.28 -6.79
CA PRO A 103 15.42 -11.47 -7.54
C PRO A 103 14.22 -12.24 -8.12
N MET A 104 14.32 -13.56 -8.20
CA MET A 104 13.26 -14.51 -8.56
C MET A 104 12.77 -15.28 -7.31
N GLY A 105 12.97 -14.78 -6.10
CA GLY A 105 12.60 -15.44 -4.85
C GLY A 105 11.18 -15.15 -4.33
N HIS A 106 10.26 -14.75 -5.19
CA HIS A 106 8.96 -14.26 -4.75
C HIS A 106 8.00 -15.38 -4.33
N GLY A 107 6.99 -15.06 -3.53
CA GLY A 107 5.81 -15.91 -3.41
C GLY A 107 5.06 -15.98 -4.74
N ILE A 108 4.66 -14.82 -5.27
CA ILE A 108 4.07 -14.67 -6.61
C ILE A 108 4.87 -13.63 -7.38
N ASN A 109 5.36 -13.98 -8.57
CA ASN A 109 6.07 -13.07 -9.47
C ASN A 109 5.30 -12.92 -10.77
N SER A 110 4.88 -11.70 -11.10
CA SER A 110 4.10 -11.42 -12.30
C SER A 110 4.82 -10.42 -13.18
N TRP A 111 5.00 -10.80 -14.44
CA TRP A 111 5.69 -10.02 -15.47
C TRP A 111 4.73 -9.62 -16.57
N ASP A 112 4.63 -8.31 -16.87
CA ASP A 112 3.82 -7.76 -17.98
C ASP A 112 2.42 -8.40 -18.05
N SER A 113 1.78 -8.54 -16.87
CA SER A 113 0.51 -9.25 -16.66
C SER A 113 -0.35 -8.54 -15.62
N SER A 114 -1.67 -8.70 -15.74
CA SER A 114 -2.68 -8.11 -14.85
C SER A 114 -3.51 -9.17 -14.10
N PRO A 115 -2.88 -9.99 -13.23
CA PRO A 115 -3.61 -11.02 -12.50
C PRO A 115 -4.53 -10.43 -11.42
N VAL A 116 -5.50 -11.23 -11.00
CA VAL A 116 -6.26 -11.01 -9.77
C VAL A 116 -5.68 -11.89 -8.66
N ILE A 117 -5.10 -11.29 -7.63
CA ILE A 117 -4.55 -12.01 -6.46
C ILE A 117 -5.44 -11.68 -5.27
N VAL A 118 -6.22 -12.65 -4.81
CA VAL A 118 -7.31 -12.39 -3.85
C VAL A 118 -7.48 -13.50 -2.81
N ASN A 119 -7.85 -13.14 -1.58
CA ASN A 119 -8.16 -14.10 -0.51
C ASN A 119 -7.03 -15.12 -0.28
N ASN A 120 -5.76 -14.69 -0.33
CA ASN A 120 -4.60 -15.54 -0.07
C ASN A 120 -3.94 -15.20 1.27
N LYS A 121 -3.22 -16.17 1.83
CA LYS A 121 -2.23 -15.97 2.90
C LYS A 121 -0.84 -16.16 2.29
N ILE A 122 -0.05 -15.10 2.19
CA ILE A 122 1.26 -15.14 1.51
C ILE A 122 2.34 -14.79 2.54
N TYR A 123 3.12 -15.79 2.97
CA TYR A 123 4.07 -15.61 4.06
C TYR A 123 5.33 -16.46 3.95
N GLY A 124 6.37 -16.07 4.70
CA GLY A 124 7.62 -16.83 4.82
C GLY A 124 8.46 -16.84 3.54
N ASN A 125 8.20 -15.93 2.59
CA ASN A 125 8.98 -15.81 1.36
C ASN A 125 10.21 -14.92 1.60
N HIS A 126 11.35 -15.29 1.00
CA HIS A 126 12.62 -14.60 1.27
C HIS A 126 12.88 -13.38 0.38
N HIS A 127 11.96 -13.06 -0.54
CA HIS A 127 11.91 -11.82 -1.30
C HIS A 127 10.53 -11.15 -1.16
N ASN A 128 9.93 -10.57 -2.22
CA ASN A 128 8.55 -10.05 -2.11
C ASN A 128 7.53 -11.20 -2.02
N ALA A 129 6.49 -11.03 -1.21
CA ALA A 129 5.33 -11.92 -1.23
C ALA A 129 4.67 -11.88 -2.61
N VAL A 130 4.46 -10.68 -3.14
CA VAL A 130 3.95 -10.43 -4.48
C VAL A 130 4.85 -9.41 -5.19
N GLY A 131 5.49 -9.82 -6.29
CA GLY A 131 6.30 -8.95 -7.17
C GLY A 131 5.59 -8.67 -8.49
N LEU A 132 5.30 -7.40 -8.78
CA LEU A 132 4.68 -6.93 -10.02
C LEU A 132 5.71 -6.13 -10.83
N HIS A 133 6.00 -6.60 -12.03
CA HIS A 133 6.99 -6.00 -12.92
C HIS A 133 6.43 -5.89 -14.33
N GLY A 134 6.39 -4.69 -14.89
CA GLY A 134 5.94 -4.54 -16.26
C GLY A 134 5.33 -3.19 -16.55
N ARG A 135 5.06 -2.98 -17.83
CA ARG A 135 4.58 -1.71 -18.37
C ARG A 135 3.18 -1.41 -17.84
N GLU A 136 2.88 -0.14 -17.67
CA GLU A 136 1.57 0.35 -17.23
C GLU A 136 0.42 -0.31 -17.99
N ARG A 137 0.47 -0.32 -19.33
CA ARG A 137 -0.58 -0.89 -20.20
C ARG A 137 -0.89 -2.36 -19.92
N LEU A 138 0.06 -3.12 -19.38
CA LEU A 138 -0.06 -4.56 -19.17
C LEU A 138 -0.31 -4.94 -17.71
N THR A 139 -0.09 -4.00 -16.78
CA THR A 139 -0.22 -4.22 -15.33
C THR A 139 -1.32 -3.37 -14.70
N GLY A 140 -1.87 -2.39 -15.44
CA GLY A 140 -2.86 -1.43 -14.94
C GLY A 140 -4.21 -2.03 -14.54
N LYS A 141 -4.47 -3.30 -14.89
CA LYS A 141 -5.66 -4.04 -14.45
C LYS A 141 -5.37 -5.06 -13.35
N ALA A 142 -4.12 -5.20 -12.91
CA ALA A 142 -3.76 -6.08 -11.81
C ALA A 142 -4.49 -5.65 -10.54
N LYS A 143 -5.14 -6.60 -9.86
CA LYS A 143 -5.85 -6.36 -8.59
C LYS A 143 -5.30 -7.26 -7.52
N ILE A 144 -4.87 -6.67 -6.40
CA ILE A 144 -4.37 -7.39 -5.24
C ILE A 144 -5.22 -6.97 -4.05
N TYR A 145 -6.12 -7.85 -3.58
CA TYR A 145 -7.06 -7.48 -2.51
C TYR A 145 -7.48 -8.61 -1.60
N ASN A 146 -7.92 -8.27 -0.39
CA ASN A 146 -8.36 -9.23 0.62
C ASN A 146 -7.32 -10.31 0.94
N ASN A 147 -6.02 -9.99 0.82
CA ASN A 147 -4.93 -10.90 1.18
C ASN A 147 -4.39 -10.58 2.57
N HIS A 148 -3.89 -11.61 3.24
CA HIS A 148 -3.01 -11.47 4.41
C HIS A 148 -1.57 -11.73 3.98
N ILE A 149 -0.72 -10.71 4.06
CA ILE A 149 0.66 -10.73 3.55
C ILE A 149 1.61 -10.40 4.70
N TYR A 150 2.35 -11.40 5.18
CA TYR A 150 3.15 -11.25 6.38
C TYR A 150 4.41 -12.11 6.41
N ASP A 151 5.39 -11.77 7.25
CA ASP A 151 6.65 -12.53 7.38
C ASP A 151 7.38 -12.76 6.04
N ASN A 152 7.30 -11.81 5.11
CA ASN A 152 8.11 -11.80 3.89
C ASN A 152 9.26 -10.80 4.04
N MET A 153 10.23 -10.79 3.11
CA MET A 153 11.21 -9.69 3.10
C MET A 153 10.50 -8.37 2.76
N ILE A 154 9.64 -8.39 1.73
CA ILE A 154 8.79 -7.29 1.29
C ILE A 154 7.38 -7.86 1.10
N GLY A 155 6.33 -7.12 1.46
CA GLY A 155 4.95 -7.56 1.21
C GLY A 155 4.62 -7.54 -0.29
N ILE A 156 4.34 -6.36 -0.83
CA ILE A 156 4.04 -6.17 -2.26
C ILE A 156 5.08 -5.23 -2.89
N GLY A 157 5.81 -5.71 -3.90
CA GLY A 157 6.79 -4.92 -4.64
C GLY A 157 6.31 -4.57 -6.05
N ASN A 158 6.30 -3.27 -6.38
CA ASN A 158 5.95 -2.76 -7.71
C ASN A 158 7.21 -2.21 -8.39
N GLY A 159 7.49 -2.67 -9.61
CA GLY A 159 8.64 -2.22 -10.41
C GLY A 159 8.32 -2.07 -11.90
N ARG A 160 9.25 -1.45 -12.63
CA ARG A 160 9.28 -1.34 -14.10
C ARG A 160 8.03 -0.72 -14.75
N GLY A 161 7.46 0.31 -14.13
CA GLY A 161 6.29 1.03 -14.66
C GLY A 161 4.95 0.40 -14.30
N SER A 162 4.91 -0.49 -13.31
CA SER A 162 3.69 -1.19 -12.93
C SER A 162 2.66 -0.28 -12.27
N LYS A 163 1.37 -0.54 -12.52
CA LYS A 163 0.24 0.28 -12.06
C LYS A 163 -0.88 -0.55 -11.42
N ALA A 164 -0.52 -1.47 -10.53
CA ALA A 164 -1.49 -2.35 -9.85
C ALA A 164 -2.43 -1.57 -8.92
N HIS A 165 -3.65 -2.08 -8.74
CA HIS A 165 -4.58 -1.65 -7.69
C HIS A 165 -4.48 -2.61 -6.50
N ILE A 166 -3.97 -2.10 -5.39
CA ILE A 166 -3.70 -2.81 -4.14
C ILE A 166 -4.67 -2.29 -3.09
N TYR A 167 -5.68 -3.08 -2.70
CA TYR A 167 -6.71 -2.60 -1.80
C TYR A 167 -7.23 -3.64 -0.82
N ASN A 168 -7.73 -3.20 0.35
CA ASN A 168 -8.33 -4.08 1.36
C ASN A 168 -7.43 -5.27 1.78
N ASN A 169 -6.11 -5.09 1.80
CA ASN A 169 -5.19 -6.12 2.29
C ASN A 169 -4.78 -5.84 3.74
N HIS A 170 -4.44 -6.91 4.46
CA HIS A 170 -3.69 -6.85 5.70
C HIS A 170 -2.22 -7.17 5.39
N ILE A 171 -1.34 -6.17 5.47
CA ILE A 171 0.07 -6.28 5.09
C ILE A 171 0.92 -5.97 6.31
N TYR A 172 1.43 -7.02 6.96
CA TYR A 172 1.99 -6.85 8.30
C TYR A 172 3.21 -7.69 8.59
N ASP A 173 4.04 -7.27 9.54
CA ASP A 173 5.22 -8.02 9.99
C ASP A 173 6.15 -8.47 8.84
N ASN A 174 6.22 -7.70 7.74
CA ASN A 174 7.22 -7.94 6.70
C ASN A 174 8.53 -7.25 7.11
N ARG A 175 9.64 -7.94 6.86
CA ARG A 175 10.95 -7.61 7.45
C ARG A 175 11.53 -6.28 6.99
N VAL A 176 11.11 -5.76 5.83
CA VAL A 176 11.64 -4.51 5.26
C VAL A 176 10.54 -3.53 4.85
N VAL A 177 9.69 -3.86 3.88
CA VAL A 177 8.66 -2.95 3.39
C VAL A 177 7.32 -3.67 3.28
N GLY A 178 6.22 -3.04 3.71
CA GLY A 178 4.86 -3.52 3.45
C GLY A 178 4.53 -3.42 1.95
N VAL A 179 4.44 -2.20 1.42
CA VAL A 179 4.24 -1.95 -0.03
C VAL A 179 5.35 -1.06 -0.59
N GLY A 180 6.13 -1.60 -1.53
CA GLY A 180 7.24 -0.92 -2.19
C GLY A 180 6.92 -0.52 -3.63
N SER A 181 7.41 0.65 -4.06
CA SER A 181 7.32 1.15 -5.44
C SER A 181 8.69 1.63 -5.94
N ARG A 182 9.05 1.23 -7.16
CA ARG A 182 10.30 1.66 -7.84
C ARG A 182 10.19 1.65 -9.37
N GLY A 183 11.18 2.22 -10.05
CA GLY A 183 11.37 2.08 -11.49
C GLY A 183 10.13 2.44 -12.32
N LEU A 184 9.65 3.68 -12.19
CA LEU A 184 8.46 4.29 -12.82
C LEU A 184 7.11 3.72 -12.37
N ALA A 185 7.06 2.86 -11.35
CA ALA A 185 5.80 2.32 -10.86
C ALA A 185 4.90 3.41 -10.24
N SER A 186 3.59 3.28 -10.45
CA SER A 186 2.54 4.19 -9.97
C SER A 186 1.32 3.45 -9.42
N PRO A 187 1.48 2.53 -8.44
CA PRO A 187 0.36 1.74 -7.93
C PRO A 187 -0.67 2.61 -7.19
N ARG A 188 -1.93 2.17 -7.22
CA ARG A 188 -2.99 2.65 -6.34
C ARG A 188 -3.03 1.78 -5.09
N ILE A 189 -2.76 2.36 -3.93
CA ILE A 189 -2.69 1.68 -2.64
C ILE A 189 -3.82 2.23 -1.78
N GLU A 190 -4.91 1.47 -1.64
CA GLU A 190 -6.17 1.99 -1.12
C GLU A 190 -6.82 1.13 -0.03
N GLY A 191 -7.21 1.72 1.12
CA GLY A 191 -7.99 0.98 2.13
C GLY A 191 -7.28 -0.25 2.73
N ASN A 192 -5.95 -0.27 2.75
CA ASN A 192 -5.19 -1.38 3.34
C ASN A 192 -4.88 -1.11 4.82
N TYR A 193 -4.70 -2.18 5.59
CA TYR A 193 -4.12 -2.17 6.92
C TYR A 193 -2.65 -2.57 6.82
N ILE A 194 -1.73 -1.66 7.13
CA ILE A 194 -0.29 -1.83 6.93
C ILE A 194 0.44 -1.57 8.24
N TYR A 195 0.92 -2.63 8.90
CA TYR A 195 1.46 -2.50 10.27
C TYR A 195 2.59 -3.46 10.62
N GLY A 196 3.40 -3.13 11.63
CA GLY A 196 4.50 -4.01 12.07
C GLY A 196 5.64 -4.19 11.06
N ASN A 197 5.67 -3.43 9.96
CA ASN A 197 6.74 -3.48 8.98
C ASN A 197 7.85 -2.48 9.36
N ARG A 198 9.08 -2.65 8.83
CA ARG A 198 10.10 -1.60 9.00
C ARG A 198 9.71 -0.31 8.25
N ILE A 199 9.21 -0.42 7.03
CA ILE A 199 8.59 0.69 6.30
C ILE A 199 7.19 0.23 5.90
N GLY A 200 6.14 0.95 6.26
CA GLY A 200 4.78 0.61 5.83
C GLY A 200 4.66 0.70 4.31
N ILE A 201 4.78 1.91 3.77
CA ILE A 201 4.79 2.19 2.34
C ILE A 201 6.09 2.90 1.94
N GLY A 202 6.79 2.37 0.94
CA GLY A 202 8.06 2.89 0.46
C GLY A 202 8.04 3.22 -1.03
N ALA A 203 8.60 4.37 -1.41
CA ALA A 203 8.92 4.70 -2.80
C ALA A 203 10.41 5.01 -2.96
N ARG A 204 11.05 4.41 -3.96
CA ARG A 204 12.46 4.65 -4.34
C ARG A 204 12.58 4.76 -5.85
N GLU A 205 13.73 5.25 -6.33
CA GLU A 205 13.90 5.60 -7.74
C GLU A 205 12.76 6.52 -8.19
N VAL A 206 12.51 6.68 -9.48
CA VAL A 206 11.36 7.48 -9.92
C VAL A 206 10.11 6.63 -9.75
N ALA A 207 9.24 6.93 -8.79
CA ALA A 207 7.97 6.21 -8.61
C ALA A 207 6.92 7.16 -8.05
N SER A 208 5.66 6.97 -8.46
CA SER A 208 4.55 7.87 -8.17
C SER A 208 3.34 7.13 -7.60
N PRO A 209 3.45 6.53 -6.41
CA PRO A 209 2.31 5.83 -5.81
C PRO A 209 1.20 6.81 -5.41
N ARG A 210 -0.04 6.35 -5.53
CA ARG A 210 -1.23 7.00 -4.97
C ARG A 210 -1.69 6.23 -3.73
N VAL A 211 -1.56 6.84 -2.56
CA VAL A 211 -1.81 6.26 -1.25
C VAL A 211 -3.07 6.91 -0.68
N GLU A 212 -4.20 6.19 -0.63
CA GLU A 212 -5.47 6.74 -0.15
C GLU A 212 -6.25 5.84 0.80
N GLY A 213 -6.80 6.37 1.89
CA GLY A 213 -7.73 5.60 2.73
C GLY A 213 -7.10 4.51 3.59
N ASN A 214 -5.77 4.41 3.66
CA ASN A 214 -5.07 3.33 4.36
C ASN A 214 -4.93 3.61 5.86
N HIS A 215 -4.84 2.54 6.64
CA HIS A 215 -4.49 2.52 8.05
C HIS A 215 -3.04 2.05 8.18
N ILE A 216 -2.14 2.95 8.62
CA ILE A 216 -0.69 2.72 8.60
C ILE A 216 -0.13 2.96 9.99
N TYR A 217 0.15 1.88 10.73
CA TYR A 217 0.50 1.99 12.14
C TYR A 217 1.51 0.95 12.62
N ASP A 218 2.16 1.20 13.76
CA ASP A 218 3.13 0.28 14.38
C ASP A 218 4.27 -0.17 13.44
N ASN A 219 4.51 0.57 12.35
CA ASN A 219 5.70 0.38 11.52
C ASN A 219 6.86 1.17 12.12
N VAL A 220 8.12 0.86 11.75
CA VAL A 220 9.22 1.76 12.15
C VAL A 220 9.01 3.13 11.52
N CYS A 221 8.76 3.19 10.22
CA CYS A 221 8.26 4.39 9.53
C CYS A 221 6.99 4.06 8.75
N GLY A 222 5.98 4.93 8.82
CA GLY A 222 4.70 4.74 8.15
C GLY A 222 4.84 4.83 6.63
N ILE A 223 5.13 6.02 6.11
CA ILE A 223 5.36 6.26 4.68
C ILE A 223 6.75 6.86 4.49
N THR A 224 7.56 6.29 3.60
CA THR A 224 8.88 6.81 3.24
C THR A 224 9.01 6.99 1.74
N ILE A 225 9.18 8.23 1.30
CA ILE A 225 9.32 8.61 -0.10
C ILE A 225 10.75 9.11 -0.33
N SER A 226 11.53 8.31 -1.04
CA SER A 226 12.92 8.61 -1.38
C SER A 226 13.21 8.35 -2.85
N PRO A 227 12.48 8.99 -3.79
CA PRO A 227 12.92 8.99 -5.16
C PRO A 227 14.31 9.62 -5.21
N MET A 228 15.25 8.95 -5.86
CA MET A 228 16.60 9.48 -6.08
C MET A 228 16.73 9.79 -7.56
N ALA A 229 16.19 10.94 -7.99
CA ALA A 229 16.30 11.39 -9.37
C ALA A 229 16.74 12.85 -9.44
N THR A 230 17.91 13.10 -10.02
CA THR A 230 18.45 14.45 -10.28
C THR A 230 18.16 14.94 -11.70
N VAL A 231 17.54 14.11 -12.54
CA VAL A 231 17.35 14.38 -13.98
C VAL A 231 15.87 14.60 -14.29
N LYS A 232 15.51 15.84 -14.66
CA LYS A 232 14.12 16.30 -14.95
C LYS A 232 13.32 15.38 -15.89
N ARG A 233 13.98 14.75 -16.86
CA ARG A 233 13.35 13.82 -17.81
C ARG A 233 12.68 12.63 -17.13
N PHE A 234 13.06 12.33 -15.89
CA PHE A 234 12.44 11.28 -15.09
C PHE A 234 11.68 11.85 -13.88
N ALA A 235 11.08 13.03 -13.99
CA ALA A 235 10.00 13.39 -13.09
C ALA A 235 8.82 12.43 -13.33
N GLY A 236 8.32 11.78 -12.28
CA GLY A 236 7.10 10.98 -12.35
C GLY A 236 5.85 11.85 -12.22
N GLU A 237 4.68 11.23 -12.21
CA GLU A 237 3.44 11.89 -11.76
C GLU A 237 3.58 12.39 -10.31
N ASP A 238 2.70 13.28 -9.89
CA ASP A 238 2.65 13.73 -8.49
C ASP A 238 2.39 12.54 -7.55
N ILE A 239 3.08 12.53 -6.41
CA ILE A 239 2.87 11.54 -5.35
C ILE A 239 1.70 12.02 -4.51
N ILE A 240 0.69 11.18 -4.35
CA ILE A 240 -0.54 11.52 -3.63
C ILE A 240 -0.60 10.69 -2.35
N ILE A 241 -0.68 11.37 -1.20
CA ILE A 241 -0.94 10.77 0.12
C ILE A 241 -2.19 11.46 0.66
N LYS A 242 -3.35 10.84 0.45
CA LYS A 242 -4.64 11.45 0.72
C LYS A 242 -5.47 10.63 1.69
N ASN A 243 -6.12 11.25 2.66
CA ASN A 243 -7.12 10.57 3.48
C ASN A 243 -6.60 9.26 4.10
N ASN A 244 -5.39 9.24 4.64
CA ASN A 244 -4.83 8.10 5.36
C ASN A 244 -4.83 8.36 6.87
N LEU A 245 -4.94 7.29 7.64
CA LEU A 245 -4.77 7.29 9.07
C LEU A 245 -3.39 6.72 9.39
N ILE A 246 -2.48 7.56 9.90
CA ILE A 246 -1.06 7.25 10.06
C ILE A 246 -0.65 7.51 11.51
N PHE A 247 -0.50 6.46 12.30
CA PHE A 247 -0.35 6.62 13.74
C PHE A 247 0.55 5.58 14.39
N ASP A 248 1.09 5.90 15.56
CA ASP A 248 1.92 4.99 16.37
C ASP A 248 3.11 4.35 15.62
N ASN A 249 3.59 4.98 14.53
CA ASN A 249 4.79 4.52 13.87
C ASN A 249 6.02 4.96 14.69
N HIS A 250 6.99 4.05 14.86
CA HIS A 250 7.99 4.13 15.93
C HIS A 250 8.96 5.29 15.77
N GLN A 251 9.30 5.63 14.52
CA GLN A 251 10.24 6.66 14.13
C GLN A 251 9.56 7.79 13.37
N CYS A 252 8.76 7.52 12.34
CA CYS A 252 8.18 8.60 11.53
C CYS A 252 6.79 8.24 10.98
N GLY A 253 5.88 9.22 10.92
CA GLY A 253 4.60 9.06 10.21
C GLY A 253 4.81 9.07 8.70
N ILE A 254 5.20 10.22 8.17
CA ILE A 254 5.57 10.42 6.76
C ILE A 254 6.97 11.05 6.71
N SER A 255 7.88 10.44 5.94
CA SER A 255 9.19 11.01 5.63
C SER A 255 9.38 11.12 4.12
N VAL A 256 9.71 12.31 3.64
CA VAL A 256 9.98 12.59 2.22
C VAL A 256 11.36 13.21 2.07
N THR A 257 12.21 12.65 1.22
CA THR A 257 13.64 13.03 1.14
C THR A 257 14.04 13.74 -0.16
N TYR A 258 15.22 14.36 -0.14
CA TYR A 258 15.91 15.17 -1.16
C TYR A 258 15.30 15.30 -2.56
N PHE A 259 15.36 14.23 -3.36
CA PHE A 259 15.32 14.31 -4.82
C PHE A 259 13.98 13.85 -5.39
N ASN A 260 12.96 14.66 -5.18
CA ASN A 260 11.70 14.47 -5.88
C ASN A 260 11.50 15.58 -6.92
N LEU A 261 11.35 15.20 -8.18
CA LEU A 261 10.95 16.14 -9.22
C LEU A 261 9.42 16.26 -9.32
N SER A 262 8.71 15.27 -8.77
CA SER A 262 7.26 15.28 -8.63
C SER A 262 6.87 16.12 -7.42
N LYS A 263 5.68 16.73 -7.46
CA LYS A 263 5.11 17.31 -6.24
C LYS A 263 4.68 16.17 -5.33
N VAL A 264 4.70 16.44 -4.03
CA VAL A 264 4.09 15.56 -3.05
C VAL A 264 2.87 16.26 -2.49
N ILE A 265 1.71 15.64 -2.66
CA ILE A 265 0.41 16.18 -2.25
C ILE A 265 -0.06 15.35 -1.05
N ILE A 266 -0.12 15.98 0.11
CA ILE A 266 -0.45 15.37 1.41
C ILE A 266 -1.72 16.04 1.91
N THR A 267 -2.87 15.37 1.73
CA THR A 267 -4.17 15.97 2.03
C THR A 267 -5.12 15.12 2.86
N ASN A 268 -5.86 15.77 3.77
CA ASN A 268 -6.88 15.11 4.60
C ASN A 268 -6.36 13.88 5.37
N ASN A 269 -5.08 13.83 5.75
CA ASN A 269 -4.57 12.73 6.58
C ASN A 269 -4.70 13.09 8.06
N THR A 270 -4.89 12.06 8.89
CA THR A 270 -4.68 12.16 10.34
C THR A 270 -3.34 11.49 10.66
N ILE A 271 -2.39 12.25 11.19
CA ILE A 271 -1.02 11.83 11.50
C ILE A 271 -0.78 12.01 13.01
N ASP A 272 -0.98 10.95 13.78
CA ASP A 272 -1.04 11.03 15.24
C ASP A 272 0.00 10.15 15.95
N SER A 273 0.56 10.62 17.07
CA SER A 273 1.34 9.76 17.98
C SER A 273 2.49 9.00 17.32
N ASN A 274 3.12 9.55 16.29
CA ASN A 274 4.30 8.95 15.69
C ASN A 274 5.57 9.39 16.45
N ASN A 275 6.62 8.60 16.31
CA ASN A 275 7.98 8.88 16.80
C ASN A 275 8.21 8.74 18.32
N HIS A 276 7.37 8.02 19.06
CA HIS A 276 7.57 7.86 20.51
C HIS A 276 8.62 6.81 20.91
N ARG A 277 8.89 5.81 20.07
CA ARG A 277 9.85 4.73 20.40
C ARG A 277 11.28 5.04 19.99
N TYR A 278 11.47 5.76 18.87
CA TYR A 278 12.77 6.18 18.34
C TYR A 278 12.91 7.71 18.29
N ALA A 279 12.47 8.38 19.37
CA ALA A 279 12.37 9.84 19.50
C ALA A 279 13.68 10.63 19.37
N LYS A 280 14.84 9.96 19.27
CA LYS A 280 16.16 10.62 19.17
C LYS A 280 16.75 10.57 17.76
N GLU A 281 16.05 9.97 16.81
CA GLU A 281 16.54 9.91 15.43
C GLU A 281 16.12 11.16 14.63
N ASP A 282 17.07 11.77 13.94
CA ASP A 282 16.90 13.01 13.18
C ASP A 282 15.84 12.97 12.05
N ARG A 283 15.33 11.77 11.71
CA ARG A 283 14.23 11.55 10.74
C ARG A 283 12.84 11.55 11.39
N GLY A 284 12.74 11.85 12.67
CA GLY A 284 11.52 11.62 13.45
C GLY A 284 10.45 12.70 13.34
N GLY A 285 9.19 12.30 13.58
CA GLY A 285 8.04 13.21 13.68
C GLY A 285 6.79 12.71 12.95
N GLY A 286 5.79 13.58 12.85
CA GLY A 286 4.56 13.34 12.08
C GLY A 286 4.84 13.40 10.58
N LEU A 287 5.21 14.58 10.08
CA LEU A 287 5.59 14.83 8.70
C LEU A 287 6.99 15.46 8.64
N ALA A 288 7.97 14.69 8.17
CA ALA A 288 9.35 15.14 8.00
C ALA A 288 9.72 15.26 6.51
N LEU A 289 10.12 16.46 6.08
CA LEU A 289 10.54 16.79 4.73
C LEU A 289 12.03 17.12 4.71
N GLY A 290 12.79 16.55 3.76
CA GLY A 290 14.17 16.95 3.53
C GLY A 290 15.23 16.34 4.47
N TRP A 291 14.96 15.17 5.05
CA TRP A 291 15.97 14.43 5.84
C TRP A 291 16.47 13.18 5.09
N PRO A 292 17.78 12.82 5.12
CA PRO A 292 18.91 13.53 5.73
C PRO A 292 19.52 14.62 4.83
N TYR A 293 18.92 14.88 3.66
CA TYR A 293 19.40 15.89 2.73
C TYR A 293 18.25 16.81 2.32
N PRO A 294 18.51 18.12 2.17
CA PRO A 294 17.48 19.14 2.04
C PRO A 294 16.58 18.86 0.86
N ALA A 295 15.27 18.90 1.05
CA ALA A 295 14.33 18.74 -0.06
C ALA A 295 14.48 19.84 -1.12
N THR A 296 14.32 19.52 -2.41
CA THR A 296 14.21 20.52 -3.51
C THR A 296 12.89 20.40 -4.27
N PHE A 297 11.91 19.74 -3.65
CA PHE A 297 10.59 19.49 -4.20
C PHE A 297 9.54 20.44 -3.63
N THR A 298 8.37 20.47 -4.27
CA THR A 298 7.18 21.14 -3.73
C THR A 298 6.33 20.15 -2.94
N ALA A 299 6.04 20.48 -1.68
CA ALA A 299 5.09 19.76 -0.84
C ALA A 299 3.81 20.60 -0.71
N VAL A 300 2.67 20.07 -1.17
CA VAL A 300 1.35 20.63 -0.88
C VAL A 300 0.81 19.89 0.33
N VAL A 301 0.68 20.58 1.45
CA VAL A 301 0.19 20.02 2.71
C VAL A 301 -1.08 20.76 3.08
N GLU A 302 -2.23 20.11 2.93
CA GLU A 302 -3.53 20.76 3.10
C GLU A 302 -4.58 19.88 3.79
N ASN A 303 -5.41 20.46 4.65
CA ASN A 303 -6.51 19.79 5.34
C ASN A 303 -6.14 18.63 6.28
N ASN A 304 -4.89 18.55 6.77
CA ASN A 304 -4.44 17.45 7.64
C ASN A 304 -4.65 17.79 9.12
N ILE A 305 -4.78 16.74 9.94
CA ILE A 305 -4.61 16.82 11.39
C ILE A 305 -3.29 16.13 11.73
N ILE A 306 -2.36 16.85 12.35
CA ILE A 306 -1.03 16.33 12.72
C ILE A 306 -0.80 16.58 14.21
N THR A 307 -0.86 15.52 15.01
CA THR A 307 -0.95 15.68 16.47
C THR A 307 -0.14 14.66 17.26
N ASN A 308 0.23 15.02 18.49
CA ASN A 308 0.88 14.15 19.46
C ASN A 308 2.20 13.51 18.99
N ASN A 309 2.89 14.06 17.99
CA ASN A 309 4.15 13.51 17.50
C ASN A 309 5.35 14.01 18.32
N LYS A 310 6.32 13.13 18.58
CA LYS A 310 7.35 13.38 19.60
C LYS A 310 8.44 14.39 19.22
N ILE A 311 9.02 14.39 18.02
CA ILE A 311 10.03 15.41 17.63
C ILE A 311 9.38 16.65 17.04
N GLY A 312 8.38 16.47 16.17
CA GLY A 312 7.63 17.57 15.60
C GLY A 312 6.43 17.12 14.76
N GLY A 313 5.48 18.03 14.58
CA GLY A 313 4.31 17.84 13.74
C GLY A 313 4.70 17.95 12.27
N MET A 314 5.00 19.16 11.82
CA MET A 314 5.52 19.45 10.49
C MET A 314 6.96 19.94 10.56
N VAL A 315 7.88 19.17 9.98
CA VAL A 315 9.32 19.45 9.97
C VAL A 315 9.81 19.58 8.54
N ASN A 316 10.42 20.72 8.21
CA ASN A 316 11.05 20.97 6.92
C ASN A 316 12.54 21.24 7.12
N HIS A 317 13.36 20.21 6.89
CA HIS A 317 14.79 20.28 7.08
C HIS A 317 15.47 21.03 5.92
N THR A 318 16.37 21.93 6.30
CA THR A 318 17.30 22.62 5.39
C THR A 318 18.61 21.84 5.26
N GLY A 319 19.47 22.29 4.36
CA GLY A 319 20.72 21.60 4.04
C GLY A 319 21.73 21.69 5.16
N THR A 320 22.63 20.70 5.19
CA THR A 320 23.83 20.75 6.03
C THR A 320 24.94 21.50 5.30
N GLU A 321 26.05 21.79 5.98
CA GLU A 321 27.24 22.38 5.34
C GLU A 321 27.76 21.54 4.16
N LEU A 322 27.67 20.21 4.27
CA LEU A 322 28.09 19.27 3.22
C LEU A 322 27.11 19.19 2.05
N PHE A 323 25.82 19.48 2.31
CA PHE A 323 24.76 19.44 1.30
C PHE A 323 23.81 20.64 1.50
N PRO A 324 24.23 21.86 1.10
CA PRO A 324 23.44 23.06 1.33
C PRO A 324 22.18 23.07 0.45
N GLY A 325 21.07 23.55 1.00
CA GLY A 325 19.81 23.65 0.28
C GLY A 325 18.70 24.27 1.13
N PRO A 326 17.71 24.93 0.53
CA PRO A 326 16.71 25.71 1.25
C PRO A 326 15.63 24.87 1.94
N GLY A 327 15.62 23.54 1.76
CA GLY A 327 14.51 22.68 2.16
C GLY A 327 13.36 22.70 1.14
N ALA A 328 12.30 21.95 1.42
CA ALA A 328 11.16 21.84 0.50
C ALA A 328 10.44 23.18 0.36
N THR A 329 9.89 23.45 -0.82
CA THR A 329 8.88 24.50 -0.97
C THR A 329 7.57 23.96 -0.40
N VAL A 330 7.18 24.41 0.79
CA VAL A 330 5.96 23.95 1.46
C VAL A 330 4.81 24.92 1.20
N ILE A 331 3.77 24.43 0.52
CA ILE A 331 2.47 25.08 0.41
C ILE A 331 1.60 24.53 1.55
N ASN A 332 1.60 25.22 2.68
CA ASN A 332 0.90 24.83 3.91
C ASN A 332 -0.44 25.59 4.05
N LYS A 333 -1.57 24.87 4.11
CA LYS A 333 -2.92 25.45 4.17
C LYS A 333 -3.87 24.61 5.02
N ASN A 334 -4.77 25.25 5.79
CA ASN A 334 -5.90 24.58 6.45
C ASN A 334 -5.52 23.33 7.27
N ASN A 335 -4.34 23.28 7.86
CA ASN A 335 -3.93 22.15 8.71
C ASN A 335 -4.17 22.48 10.18
N ASN A 336 -4.58 21.48 10.95
CA ASN A 336 -4.52 21.52 12.41
C ASN A 336 -3.27 20.77 12.87
N VAL A 337 -2.28 21.49 13.39
CA VAL A 337 -1.04 20.90 13.90
C VAL A 337 -0.94 21.22 15.38
N TRP A 338 -1.15 20.24 16.24
CA TRP A 338 -1.40 20.46 17.66
C TRP A 338 -0.74 19.41 18.56
N SER A 339 -0.34 19.79 19.78
CA SER A 339 0.18 18.87 20.80
C SER A 339 1.39 18.04 20.33
N ASN A 340 2.13 18.52 19.33
CA ASN A 340 3.45 17.97 19.02
C ASN A 340 4.49 18.66 19.92
N GLU A 341 5.65 18.04 20.14
CA GLU A 341 6.72 18.72 20.89
C GLU A 341 7.11 20.05 20.25
N ASN A 342 7.14 20.07 18.92
CA ASN A 342 7.16 21.28 18.11
C ASN A 342 6.14 21.15 16.97
N ASP A 343 5.11 21.98 16.94
CA ASP A 343 4.10 21.90 15.86
C ASP A 343 4.73 22.20 14.49
N TYR A 344 5.60 23.21 14.41
CA TYR A 344 6.26 23.60 13.17
C TYR A 344 7.76 23.80 13.37
N VAL A 345 8.56 23.15 12.51
CA VAL A 345 10.02 23.30 12.47
C VAL A 345 10.44 23.56 11.02
N GLY A 346 11.17 24.65 10.76
CA GLY A 346 11.61 25.01 9.40
C GLY A 346 10.47 25.36 8.42
N CYS A 347 9.25 25.54 8.93
CA CYS A 347 8.09 25.98 8.16
C CYS A 347 7.14 26.80 9.06
N ASN A 348 6.19 27.51 8.44
CA ASN A 348 5.22 28.35 9.14
C ASN A 348 3.85 27.66 9.20
N VAL A 349 2.98 28.15 10.09
CA VAL A 349 1.59 27.67 10.27
C VAL A 349 0.78 27.57 8.98
N GLY A 350 1.11 28.40 7.99
CA GLY A 350 0.42 28.42 6.70
C GLY A 350 -0.90 29.19 6.74
N HIS A 351 -1.54 29.32 5.58
CA HIS A 351 -2.81 30.04 5.47
C HIS A 351 -3.94 29.23 6.12
N ASN A 352 -4.73 29.84 7.00
CA ASN A 352 -5.81 29.20 7.76
C ASN A 352 -5.40 27.96 8.58
N GLY A 353 -4.10 27.77 8.83
CA GLY A 353 -3.62 26.75 9.76
C GLY A 353 -3.85 27.18 11.21
N PHE A 354 -4.01 26.21 12.11
CA PHE A 354 -4.17 26.44 13.54
C PHE A 354 -3.62 25.27 14.37
N SER A 355 -3.52 25.47 15.68
CA SER A 355 -3.09 24.47 16.66
C SER A 355 -4.12 24.40 17.78
N LYS A 356 -5.04 23.43 17.70
CA LYS A 356 -6.10 23.18 18.71
C LYS A 356 -6.37 21.69 18.86
N ASP A 357 -6.85 21.30 20.03
CA ASP A 357 -7.29 19.92 20.28
C ASP A 357 -8.34 19.51 19.23
N PRO A 358 -8.09 18.45 18.44
CA PRO A 358 -9.05 17.96 17.44
C PRO A 358 -10.30 17.34 18.07
N LEU A 359 -10.36 17.17 19.40
CA LEU A 359 -11.49 16.57 20.12
C LEU A 359 -11.90 15.23 19.50
N PHE A 360 -10.94 14.33 19.36
CA PHE A 360 -11.20 12.99 18.83
C PHE A 360 -12.09 12.19 19.78
N VAL A 361 -12.94 11.33 19.20
CA VAL A 361 -13.92 10.50 19.90
C VAL A 361 -13.78 9.07 19.41
N SER A 362 -13.58 8.14 20.34
CA SER A 362 -13.48 6.73 20.01
C SER A 362 -14.85 6.04 19.97
N VAL A 363 -15.04 5.14 19.00
CA VAL A 363 -16.26 4.35 18.80
C VAL A 363 -15.99 2.85 18.90
N GLY A 364 -15.24 2.41 19.91
CA GLY A 364 -15.24 1.05 20.47
C GLY A 364 -15.05 -0.16 19.54
N THR A 365 -14.89 0.02 18.24
CA THR A 365 -14.98 -1.05 17.22
C THR A 365 -13.76 -1.10 16.31
N GLU A 366 -12.96 -0.03 16.21
CA GLU A 366 -11.69 -0.10 15.47
C GLU A 366 -10.52 -0.27 16.46
N ARG A 367 -9.73 -1.33 16.25
CA ARG A 367 -8.51 -1.57 17.04
C ARG A 367 -7.54 -0.42 16.81
N ASN A 368 -7.03 0.14 17.90
CA ASN A 368 -5.93 1.12 17.95
C ASN A 368 -6.27 2.55 17.53
N GLY A 369 -7.37 3.11 18.03
CA GLY A 369 -7.62 4.54 17.96
C GLY A 369 -8.59 4.91 16.86
N ASP A 370 -9.76 5.36 17.29
CA ASP A 370 -10.82 5.90 16.45
C ASP A 370 -10.68 7.43 16.50
N TYR A 371 -10.47 8.06 15.34
CA TYR A 371 -10.14 9.48 15.17
C TYR A 371 -11.35 10.26 14.62
N TYR A 372 -12.56 9.88 15.02
CA TYR A 372 -13.77 10.64 14.69
C TYR A 372 -13.73 11.99 15.39
N LEU A 373 -14.20 13.02 14.72
CA LEU A 373 -14.31 14.36 15.28
C LEU A 373 -15.56 14.44 16.17
N SER A 374 -15.42 15.00 17.37
CA SER A 374 -16.57 15.34 18.20
C SER A 374 -17.52 16.26 17.45
N GLN A 375 -18.81 15.89 17.34
CA GLN A 375 -19.84 16.74 16.75
C GLN A 375 -21.13 16.69 17.55
N ARG A 376 -21.73 17.86 17.83
CA ARG A 376 -23.08 17.94 18.44
C ARG A 376 -24.13 17.22 17.61
N ALA A 377 -23.98 17.25 16.28
CA ALA A 377 -24.86 16.55 15.35
C ALA A 377 -24.85 15.02 15.54
N SER A 378 -23.75 14.47 16.05
CA SER A 378 -23.60 13.05 16.39
C SER A 378 -23.67 12.79 17.90
N GLN A 379 -24.31 13.70 18.65
CA GLN A 379 -24.59 13.61 20.09
C GLN A 379 -23.36 13.78 21.02
N GLN A 380 -22.26 14.39 20.56
CA GLN A 380 -21.16 14.76 21.45
C GLN A 380 -21.32 16.15 22.07
N ALA A 381 -20.56 16.41 23.13
CA ALA A 381 -20.69 17.60 23.98
C ALA A 381 -20.32 18.92 23.28
N SER A 382 -19.50 18.88 22.22
CA SER A 382 -19.03 20.03 21.47
C SER A 382 -18.70 19.66 20.02
N ASN A 383 -18.54 20.67 19.16
CA ASN A 383 -17.95 20.47 17.84
C ASN A 383 -16.43 20.61 17.95
N SER A 384 -15.70 19.69 17.32
CA SER A 384 -14.28 19.81 17.08
C SER A 384 -13.98 21.08 16.28
N PRO A 385 -12.85 21.77 16.55
CA PRO A 385 -12.38 22.87 15.70
C PRO A 385 -12.00 22.43 14.28
N CYS A 386 -11.90 21.13 14.03
CA CYS A 386 -11.60 20.56 12.72
C CYS A 386 -12.83 20.36 11.81
N VAL A 387 -14.04 20.60 12.33
CA VAL A 387 -15.28 20.52 11.54
C VAL A 387 -15.39 21.73 10.61
N ASP A 388 -15.71 21.53 9.34
CA ASP A 388 -15.86 22.57 8.30
C ASP A 388 -14.64 23.52 8.17
N ALA A 389 -13.44 23.07 8.54
CA ALA A 389 -12.24 23.90 8.60
C ALA A 389 -11.32 23.76 7.37
N GLY A 390 -11.71 22.92 6.41
CA GLY A 390 -10.92 22.61 5.22
C GLY A 390 -10.99 23.66 4.11
N SER A 391 -10.37 23.33 2.97
CA SER A 391 -10.10 24.27 1.88
C SER A 391 -11.24 24.45 0.88
N ASP A 392 -12.15 23.48 0.76
CA ASP A 392 -13.22 23.46 -0.25
C ASP A 392 -14.36 22.51 0.17
N ALA A 393 -15.39 22.38 -0.67
CA ALA A 393 -16.49 21.48 -0.43
C ALA A 393 -16.05 20.00 -0.41
N ALA A 394 -16.53 19.23 0.57
CA ALA A 394 -16.22 17.81 0.73
C ALA A 394 -16.49 16.98 -0.56
N THR A 395 -17.58 17.28 -1.27
CA THR A 395 -17.91 16.63 -2.55
C THR A 395 -16.89 16.92 -3.64
N LYS A 396 -16.37 18.14 -3.73
CA LYS A 396 -15.36 18.54 -4.72
C LYS A 396 -14.01 17.88 -4.46
N LEU A 397 -13.71 17.56 -3.20
CA LEU A 397 -12.50 16.83 -2.81
C LEU A 397 -12.69 15.30 -2.81
N GLY A 398 -13.87 14.80 -3.19
CA GLY A 398 -14.20 13.38 -3.24
C GLY A 398 -14.36 12.72 -1.86
N LEU A 399 -14.70 13.51 -0.84
CA LEU A 399 -14.90 13.09 0.55
C LEU A 399 -16.36 13.15 1.01
N GLY A 400 -17.28 13.66 0.18
CA GLY A 400 -18.72 13.74 0.54
C GLY A 400 -19.41 12.39 0.79
N ASP A 401 -18.80 11.28 0.31
CA ASP A 401 -19.22 9.91 0.60
C ASP A 401 -18.47 9.21 1.72
N ARG A 402 -17.73 10.00 2.52
CA ARG A 402 -16.98 9.55 3.69
C ARG A 402 -17.40 10.37 4.91
N THR A 403 -16.93 9.98 6.09
CA THR A 403 -17.39 10.55 7.36
C THR A 403 -16.26 10.75 8.35
N SER A 404 -16.29 11.88 9.05
CA SER A 404 -15.51 12.14 10.26
C SER A 404 -16.32 11.88 11.54
N ARG A 405 -17.60 11.48 11.40
CA ARG A 405 -18.60 11.45 12.47
C ARG A 405 -18.83 10.06 13.03
N THR A 406 -19.10 10.00 14.33
CA THR A 406 -19.36 8.74 15.06
C THR A 406 -20.65 8.05 14.63
N ASP A 407 -21.64 8.79 14.12
CA ASP A 407 -22.90 8.27 13.57
C ASP A 407 -22.84 7.93 12.07
N LYS A 408 -21.65 8.00 11.47
CA LYS A 408 -21.37 7.68 10.06
C LYS A 408 -22.06 8.55 9.02
N ALA A 409 -22.68 9.66 9.41
CA ALA A 409 -23.24 10.61 8.46
C ALA A 409 -22.12 11.22 7.59
N GLY A 410 -22.41 11.40 6.29
CA GLY A 410 -21.42 11.94 5.35
C GLY A 410 -20.97 13.35 5.70
N ASP A 411 -19.73 13.67 5.34
CA ASP A 411 -19.25 15.05 5.34
C ASP A 411 -19.96 15.86 4.25
N THR A 412 -20.49 17.02 4.61
CA THR A 412 -21.29 17.88 3.73
C THR A 412 -20.92 19.33 3.96
N GLY A 413 -20.86 20.14 2.90
CA GLY A 413 -20.40 21.53 3.04
C GLY A 413 -18.89 21.59 2.89
N ILE A 414 -18.23 22.43 3.69
CA ILE A 414 -16.77 22.56 3.68
C ILE A 414 -16.18 21.28 4.30
N VAL A 415 -15.11 20.76 3.71
CA VAL A 415 -14.54 19.50 4.19
C VAL A 415 -14.04 19.62 5.63
N ASP A 416 -14.26 18.57 6.42
CA ASP A 416 -13.60 18.41 7.71
C ASP A 416 -12.09 18.16 7.52
N LEU A 417 -11.28 18.48 8.53
CA LEU A 417 -9.86 18.15 8.50
C LEU A 417 -9.62 16.67 8.84
N GLY A 418 -8.54 16.12 8.31
CA GLY A 418 -8.07 14.78 8.66
C GLY A 418 -8.84 13.65 7.99
N TYR A 419 -8.61 12.44 8.51
CA TYR A 419 -9.08 11.18 7.94
C TYR A 419 -10.61 11.06 7.97
N HIS A 420 -11.17 10.68 6.83
CA HIS A 420 -12.56 10.30 6.70
C HIS A 420 -12.70 8.79 6.53
N TYR A 421 -13.55 8.21 7.37
CA TYR A 421 -13.94 6.82 7.35
C TYR A 421 -14.92 6.52 6.21
N PRO A 422 -14.96 5.29 5.69
CA PRO A 422 -16.07 4.83 4.86
C PRO A 422 -17.40 4.92 5.62
N LYS A 423 -18.49 5.34 4.96
CA LYS A 423 -19.85 5.33 5.55
C LYS A 423 -20.34 3.93 5.92
N SER A 424 -19.89 2.93 5.16
CA SER A 424 -20.19 1.51 5.37
C SER A 424 -18.88 0.71 5.40
N PRO A 425 -18.81 -0.42 6.13
CA PRO A 425 -17.66 -1.33 6.04
C PRO A 425 -17.36 -1.67 4.58
N ALA A 426 -16.08 -1.76 4.23
CA ALA A 426 -15.69 -2.24 2.91
C ALA A 426 -16.26 -3.67 2.70
N PRO A 427 -16.79 -3.98 1.50
CA PRO A 427 -17.39 -5.27 1.20
C PRO A 427 -16.39 -6.43 1.24
#